data_AF-A0A533ZCJ5-F1
#
_entry.id   AF-A0A533ZCJ5-F1
#
_cell.length_a   1.000
_cell.length_b   1.000
_cell.length_c   1.000
_cell.angle_alpha   90.00
_cell.angle_beta   90.00
_cell.angle_gamma   90.00
#
_symmetry.space_group_name_H-M   'P 1'
#
loop_
_entity.id
_entity.type
_entity.pdbx_description
1 polymer ?
#
loop_
_entity_poly.entity_id
_entity_poly.type
_entity_poly.pdbx_seq_one_letter_code
_entity_poly.pdbx_strand_id
1 'polypeptide(L)'
;MAGTQDDLAKKVRGAVRHFWRTRERQARAQGGKTGERDRGARSAVTGGAHLDGFADLIRKLVVEAGVGETAVHRRSRVELPGYYRAEKQWDLVIVVDGRLLATVEFKAQ
;
A
#
# COMPACT_ATOMS: atom_id res chain seq x y z
N MET A 1 -10.01 24.54 12.23
CA MET A 1 -9.45 23.85 11.04
C MET A 1 -7.92 23.82 11.01
N ALA A 2 -7.20 24.09 12.12
CA ALA A 2 -5.74 23.91 12.20
C ALA A 2 -5.31 22.47 12.57
N GLY A 3 -6.23 21.64 13.09
CA GLY A 3 -5.92 20.26 13.49
C GLY A 3 -5.75 19.25 12.36
N THR A 4 -6.18 19.57 11.14
CA THR A 4 -6.26 18.60 10.03
C THR A 4 -4.93 18.44 9.28
N GLN A 5 -4.20 19.54 9.08
CA GLN A 5 -2.95 19.53 8.31
C GLN A 5 -1.76 18.99 9.13
N ASP A 6 -1.66 19.38 10.40
CA ASP A 6 -0.62 18.87 11.30
C ASP A 6 -0.78 17.38 11.60
N ASP A 7 -2.02 16.91 11.75
CA ASP A 7 -2.33 15.49 11.91
C ASP A 7 -1.97 14.69 10.65
N LEU A 8 -2.36 15.18 9.47
CA LEU A 8 -1.96 14.56 8.21
C LEU A 8 -0.44 14.49 8.06
N ALA A 9 0.28 15.58 8.36
CA ALA A 9 1.73 15.60 8.33
C ALA A 9 2.35 14.57 9.29
N LYS A 10 1.76 14.38 10.48
CA LYS A 10 2.16 13.34 11.43
C LYS A 10 1.91 11.93 10.88
N LYS A 11 0.74 11.68 10.29
CA LYS A 11 0.38 10.40 9.65
C LYS A 11 1.34 10.08 8.49
N VAL A 12 1.64 11.05 7.63
CA VAL A 12 2.59 10.92 6.52
C VAL A 12 4.00 10.61 7.02
N ARG A 13 4.50 11.32 8.05
CA ARG A 13 5.79 10.99 8.69
C ARG A 13 5.82 9.55 9.21
N GLY A 14 4.70 9.07 9.74
CA GLY A 14 4.52 7.67 10.14
C GLY A 14 4.69 6.70 8.98
N ALA A 15 4.01 6.95 7.85
CA ALA A 15 4.10 6.13 6.65
C ALA A 15 5.51 6.10 6.05
N VAL A 16 6.18 7.26 5.97
CA VAL A 16 7.59 7.36 5.53
C VAL A 16 8.53 6.55 6.43
N ARG A 17 8.34 6.64 7.76
CA ARG A 17 9.14 5.86 8.70
C ARG A 17 8.92 4.36 8.55
N HIS A 18 7.68 3.92 8.35
CA HIS A 18 7.32 2.52 8.08
C HIS A 18 8.03 2.01 6.82
N PHE A 19 8.02 2.81 5.75
CA PHE A 19 8.68 2.49 4.49
C PHE A 19 10.16 2.20 4.69
N TRP A 20 10.91 3.12 5.30
CA TRP A 20 12.36 2.96 5.48
C TRP A 20 12.72 1.84 6.44
N ARG A 21 12.03 1.72 7.58
CA ARG A 21 12.25 0.62 8.53
C ARG A 21 11.98 -0.74 7.91
N THR A 22 10.97 -0.83 7.05
CA THR A 22 10.65 -2.09 6.37
C THR A 22 11.69 -2.45 5.33
N ARG A 23 12.15 -1.50 4.52
CA ARG A 23 13.27 -1.72 3.59
C ARG A 23 14.56 -2.11 4.31
N GLU A 24 14.89 -1.46 5.42
CA GLU A 24 16.07 -1.79 6.24
C GLU A 24 15.98 -3.20 6.82
N ARG A 25 14.82 -3.59 7.38
CA ARG A 25 14.58 -4.95 7.88
C ARG A 25 14.70 -5.99 6.78
N GLN A 26 14.11 -5.73 5.61
CA GLN A 26 14.18 -6.63 4.45
C GLN A 26 15.63 -6.79 3.95
N ALA A 27 16.39 -5.70 3.89
CA ALA A 27 17.82 -5.73 3.53
C ALA A 27 18.65 -6.53 4.54
N ARG A 28 18.39 -6.41 5.85
CA ARG A 28 19.10 -7.18 6.89
C ARG A 28 18.75 -8.67 6.89
N ALA A 29 17.51 -9.02 6.59
CA ALA A 29 17.07 -10.42 6.49
C ALA A 29 17.69 -11.12 5.26
N GLN A 30 18.10 -10.36 4.25
CA GLN A 30 18.77 -10.87 3.07
C GLN A 30 20.21 -11.30 3.41
N GLY A 31 20.53 -12.57 3.12
CA GLY A 31 21.85 -13.16 3.38
C GLY A 31 21.94 -14.03 4.64
N GLY A 32 20.93 -14.01 5.52
CA GLY A 32 20.90 -14.88 6.70
C GLY A 32 20.38 -16.31 6.47
N LYS A 33 19.67 -16.56 5.36
CA LYS A 33 18.98 -17.85 5.11
C LYS A 33 19.39 -18.60 3.84
N THR A 34 19.97 -17.95 2.83
CA THR A 34 20.15 -18.57 1.49
C THR A 34 21.58 -18.59 0.99
N GLY A 35 22.56 -18.00 1.71
CA GLY A 35 23.98 -17.99 1.30
C GLY A 35 24.29 -17.19 0.03
N GLU A 36 23.32 -16.95 -0.83
CA GLU A 36 23.43 -16.13 -2.03
C GLU A 36 23.03 -14.68 -1.73
N ARG A 37 24.03 -13.80 -1.72
CA ARG A 37 23.82 -12.34 -1.79
C ARG A 37 23.43 -11.99 -3.22
N ASP A 38 22.14 -12.14 -3.50
CA ASP A 38 21.62 -11.81 -4.82
C ASP A 38 21.90 -10.35 -5.17
N ARG A 39 22.52 -10.14 -6.33
CA ARG A 39 23.09 -8.86 -6.78
C ARG A 39 21.98 -7.87 -7.14
N GLY A 40 21.65 -6.95 -6.22
CA GLY A 40 20.94 -5.70 -6.52
C GLY A 40 19.73 -5.41 -5.64
N ALA A 41 19.30 -4.14 -5.64
CA ALA A 41 18.23 -3.60 -4.80
C ALA A 41 16.82 -4.22 -4.99
N ARG A 42 16.67 -5.19 -5.92
CA ARG A 42 15.42 -5.90 -6.22
C ARG A 42 14.98 -6.90 -5.14
N SER A 43 15.88 -7.25 -4.22
CA SER A 43 15.60 -8.14 -3.09
C SER A 43 14.85 -7.47 -1.93
N ALA A 44 14.92 -6.14 -1.80
CA ALA A 44 14.21 -5.39 -0.76
C ALA A 44 12.71 -5.18 -1.08
N VAL A 45 12.24 -5.72 -2.21
CA VAL A 45 10.94 -5.39 -2.81
C VAL A 45 9.98 -6.59 -2.82
N THR A 46 10.42 -7.76 -2.38
CA THR A 46 9.76 -9.07 -2.60
C THR A 46 8.40 -9.27 -1.93
N GLY A 47 7.89 -8.29 -1.17
CA GLY A 47 6.56 -8.37 -0.57
C GLY A 47 5.75 -7.08 -0.57
N GLY A 48 6.20 -5.99 -1.21
CA GLY A 48 5.47 -4.71 -1.28
C GLY A 48 5.21 -3.99 0.06
N ALA A 49 5.45 -4.65 1.20
CA ALA A 49 5.02 -4.23 2.53
C ALA A 49 5.63 -2.90 3.02
N HIS A 50 6.67 -2.40 2.35
CA HIS A 50 7.21 -1.07 2.64
C HIS A 50 6.21 0.05 2.28
N LEU A 51 5.30 -0.16 1.33
CA LEU A 51 4.23 0.78 0.99
C LEU A 51 2.97 0.61 1.86
N ASP A 52 2.90 -0.41 2.73
CA ASP A 52 1.69 -0.68 3.52
C ASP A 52 1.24 0.52 4.36
N GLY A 53 2.20 1.26 4.92
CA GLY A 53 1.89 2.47 5.70
C GLY A 53 1.19 3.55 4.88
N PHE A 54 1.51 3.67 3.58
CA PHE A 54 0.81 4.59 2.67
C PHE A 54 -0.55 4.03 2.25
N ALA A 55 -0.65 2.74 1.95
CA ALA A 55 -1.91 2.11 1.60
C ALA A 55 -2.95 2.22 2.74
N ASP A 56 -2.52 2.02 3.99
CA ASP A 56 -3.38 2.23 5.17
C ASP A 56 -3.77 3.69 5.37
N LEU A 57 -2.86 4.63 5.12
CA LEU A 57 -3.16 6.06 5.24
C LEU A 57 -4.20 6.48 4.19
N ILE A 58 -4.03 6.10 2.93
CA ILE A 58 -4.98 6.43 1.86
C ILE A 58 -6.35 5.79 2.16
N ARG A 59 -6.40 4.52 2.58
CA ARG A 59 -7.65 3.88 3.02
C ARG A 59 -8.36 4.71 4.09
N LYS A 60 -7.64 5.16 5.12
CA LYS A 60 -8.22 5.99 6.18
C LYS A 60 -8.73 7.33 5.67
N LEU A 61 -7.97 8.01 4.81
CA LEU A 61 -8.39 9.29 4.24
C LEU A 61 -9.66 9.17 3.39
N VAL A 62 -9.78 8.08 2.63
CA VAL A 62 -11.00 7.79 1.84
C VAL A 62 -12.21 7.61 2.75
N VAL A 63 -12.04 6.89 3.87
CA VAL A 63 -13.10 6.71 4.87
C VAL A 63 -13.43 8.03 5.59
N GLU A 64 -12.41 8.79 6.01
CA GLU A 64 -12.57 10.12 6.62
C GLU A 64 -13.27 11.11 5.67
N ALA A 65 -13.14 10.93 4.34
CA ALA A 65 -13.83 11.71 3.32
C ALA A 65 -15.30 11.30 3.10
N GLY A 66 -15.82 10.33 3.85
CA GLY A 66 -17.23 9.95 3.85
C GLY A 66 -17.56 8.66 3.07
N VAL A 67 -16.57 7.97 2.51
CA VAL A 67 -16.79 6.64 1.91
C VAL A 67 -16.93 5.60 3.02
N GLY A 68 -17.97 4.77 2.98
CA GLY A 68 -18.15 3.71 3.96
C GLY A 68 -16.97 2.73 4.00
N GLU A 69 -16.60 2.26 5.19
CA GLU A 69 -15.44 1.35 5.34
C GLU A 69 -15.62 0.04 4.53
N THR A 70 -16.85 -0.43 4.39
CA THR A 70 -17.21 -1.62 3.60
C THR A 70 -17.06 -1.42 2.09
N ALA A 71 -17.02 -0.17 1.63
CA ALA A 71 -16.80 0.21 0.24
C ALA A 71 -15.31 0.29 -0.14
N VAL A 72 -14.38 0.17 0.83
CA VAL A 72 -12.94 0.30 0.61
C VAL A 72 -12.23 -1.04 0.84
N HIS A 73 -11.89 -1.71 -0.26
CA HIS A 73 -11.29 -3.05 -0.27
C HIS A 73 -9.77 -2.99 -0.39
N ARG A 74 -9.07 -3.76 0.45
CA ARG A 74 -7.61 -3.89 0.47
C ARG A 74 -7.26 -5.33 0.82
N ARG A 75 -6.25 -5.92 0.16
CA ARG A 75 -5.77 -7.30 0.34
C ARG A 75 -6.75 -8.42 -0.04
N SER A 76 -8.06 -8.19 0.07
CA SER A 76 -9.12 -9.09 -0.38
C SER A 76 -10.20 -8.30 -1.12
N ARG A 77 -10.88 -8.94 -2.08
CA ARG A 77 -11.90 -8.32 -2.94
C ARG A 77 -11.34 -7.13 -3.72
N VAL A 78 -10.15 -7.31 -4.26
CA VAL A 78 -9.41 -6.29 -5.03
C VAL A 78 -9.21 -6.70 -6.50
N GLU A 79 -9.79 -7.83 -6.87
CA GLU A 79 -9.81 -8.39 -8.22
C GLU A 79 -10.84 -7.65 -9.07
N LEU A 80 -10.40 -7.12 -10.21
CA LEU A 80 -11.27 -6.55 -11.24
C LEU A 80 -10.95 -7.17 -12.60
N PRO A 81 -11.92 -7.24 -13.54
CA PRO A 81 -11.67 -7.71 -14.90
C PRO A 81 -10.51 -6.95 -15.55
N GLY A 82 -9.58 -7.69 -16.15
CA GLY A 82 -8.42 -7.13 -16.84
C GLY A 82 -8.59 -7.16 -18.36
N TYR A 83 -7.87 -6.29 -19.06
CA TYR A 83 -7.85 -6.28 -20.53
C TYR A 83 -6.86 -7.32 -21.10
N TYR A 84 -5.62 -7.36 -20.60
CA TYR A 84 -4.57 -8.27 -21.08
C TYR A 84 -4.51 -9.60 -20.33
N ARG A 85 -5.29 -9.76 -19.26
CA ARG A 85 -5.41 -10.96 -18.42
C ARG A 85 -6.82 -10.99 -17.84
N ALA A 86 -7.36 -12.17 -17.53
CA ALA A 86 -8.73 -12.31 -17.05
C ALA A 86 -9.04 -11.38 -15.85
N GLU A 87 -8.14 -11.30 -14.87
CA GLU A 87 -8.31 -10.47 -13.68
C GLU A 87 -7.03 -9.72 -13.30
N LYS A 88 -7.20 -8.55 -12.70
CA LYS A 88 -6.14 -7.76 -12.07
C LYS A 88 -6.49 -7.49 -10.61
N GLN A 89 -5.59 -7.91 -9.73
CA GLN A 89 -5.56 -7.47 -8.34
C GLN A 89 -4.93 -6.08 -8.25
N TRP A 90 -5.66 -5.14 -7.65
CA TRP A 90 -5.19 -3.80 -7.30
C TRP A 90 -4.81 -3.75 -5.81
N ASP A 91 -4.04 -2.75 -5.40
CA ASP A 91 -3.72 -2.60 -3.97
C ASP A 91 -4.91 -2.08 -3.16
N LEU A 92 -5.71 -1.19 -3.75
CA LEU A 92 -6.95 -0.64 -3.19
C LEU A 92 -8.03 -0.57 -4.27
N VAL A 93 -9.24 -1.02 -3.94
CA VAL A 93 -10.43 -0.89 -4.79
C VAL A 93 -11.53 -0.23 -3.97
N ILE A 94 -12.18 0.78 -4.54
CA ILE A 94 -13.25 1.53 -3.88
C ILE A 94 -14.53 1.37 -4.71
N VAL A 95 -15.56 0.76 -4.13
CA VAL A 95 -16.85 0.47 -4.79
C VAL A 95 -17.99 1.08 -3.96
N VAL A 96 -18.65 2.09 -4.52
CA VAL A 96 -19.78 2.78 -3.88
C VAL A 96 -21.04 2.44 -4.64
N ASP A 97 -22.08 1.96 -3.94
CA ASP A 97 -23.38 1.59 -4.52
C ASP A 97 -23.27 0.66 -5.74
N GLY A 98 -22.38 -0.34 -5.63
CA GLY A 98 -22.14 -1.33 -6.69
C GLY A 98 -21.38 -0.79 -7.91
N ARG A 99 -20.87 0.45 -7.85
CA ARG A 99 -20.11 1.10 -8.92
C ARG A 99 -18.66 1.32 -8.50
N LEU A 100 -17.73 0.98 -9.39
CA LEU A 100 -16.32 1.26 -9.18
C LEU A 100 -16.10 2.79 -9.16
N LEU A 101 -15.67 3.31 -8.01
CA LEU A 101 -15.34 4.72 -7.85
C LEU A 101 -13.88 4.98 -8.22
N ALA A 102 -12.96 4.15 -7.70
CA ALA A 102 -11.52 4.31 -7.95
C ALA A 102 -10.76 3.01 -7.67
N THR A 103 -9.60 2.90 -8.32
CA THR A 103 -8.54 1.96 -7.96
C THR A 103 -7.27 2.72 -7.62
N VAL A 104 -6.48 2.22 -6.67
CA VAL A 104 -5.17 2.77 -6.34
C VAL A 104 -4.14 1.67 -6.39
N GLU A 105 -3.03 1.97 -7.06
CA GLU A 105 -1.87 1.10 -7.18
C GLU A 105 -0.66 1.85 -6.62
N PHE A 106 0.02 1.25 -5.65
CA PHE A 106 1.20 1.83 -5.02
C PHE A 106 2.46 1.32 -5.71
N LYS A 107 3.37 2.25 -6.00
CA LYS A 107 4.67 1.96 -6.60
C LYS A 107 5.77 2.68 -5.83
N ALA A 108 6.92 2.04 -5.76
CA ALA A 108 8.15 2.62 -5.26
C ALA A 108 9.27 2.30 -6.26
N GLN A 109 10.22 3.22 -6.42
CA GLN A 109 11.40 3.06 -7.24
C GLN A 109 12.50 2.26 -6.52
#